data_AF-A0AAT9L2S4-F1
#
_entry.id   AF-A0AAT9L2S4-F1
#
_cell.length_a   1.000
_cell.length_b   1.000
_cell.length_c   1.000
_cell.angle_alpha   90.00
_cell.angle_beta   90.00
_cell.angle_gamma   90.00
#
_symmetry.space_group_name_H-M   'P 1'
#
loop_
_entity.id
_entity.type
_entity.pdbx_description
1 polymer ?
#
loop_
_entity_poly.entity_id
_entity_poly.type
_entity_poly.pdbx_seq_one_letter_code
_entity_poly.pdbx_strand_id
1 'polypeptide(L)'
;MTIRATNQARVIPLRPFPAPPGPAPAREPLWRDLVGDVLRGERLAQERTLKDVADTARISMAYLSEVERGRKEASSEVLAAAAQALGLSLSEVLALAQGELVRLSGARSRSLGAGGAGHAGRPGVPGPGSVGTVQLAA
;
A
#
# COMPACT_ATOMS: atom_id res chain seq x y z
N MET A 1 21.86 44.59 39.16
CA MET A 1 22.02 43.14 38.96
C MET A 1 20.68 42.59 38.48
N THR A 2 20.57 42.26 37.20
CA THR A 2 19.31 41.93 36.54
C THR A 2 19.26 40.43 36.28
N ILE A 3 18.26 39.74 36.81
CA ILE A 3 17.96 38.37 36.41
C ILE A 3 16.43 38.26 36.27
N ARG A 4 15.97 38.07 35.04
CA ARG A 4 14.59 37.67 34.74
C ARG A 4 14.69 36.37 33.95
N ALA A 5 14.51 35.26 34.65
CA ALA A 5 14.50 33.94 34.05
C ALA A 5 13.26 33.79 33.16
N THR A 6 13.48 33.44 31.89
CA THR A 6 12.44 33.12 30.90
C THR A 6 11.88 31.73 31.17
N ASN A 7 10.71 31.64 31.82
CA ASN A 7 9.96 30.39 31.93
C ASN A 7 9.08 30.20 30.67
N GLN A 8 9.69 29.71 29.59
CA GLN A 8 8.96 29.22 28.41
C GLN A 8 9.20 27.71 28.27
N ALA A 9 8.30 26.91 28.80
CA ALA A 9 8.31 25.47 28.58
C ALA A 9 7.58 25.14 27.26
N ARG A 10 8.26 24.45 26.35
CA ARG A 10 7.63 23.84 25.16
C ARG A 10 6.80 22.65 25.62
N VAL A 11 5.47 22.78 25.54
CA VAL A 11 4.54 21.67 25.76
C VAL A 11 4.55 20.78 24.52
N ILE A 12 5.10 19.57 24.65
CA ILE A 12 4.98 18.51 23.63
C ILE A 12 3.69 17.77 23.93
N PRO A 13 2.67 17.78 23.05
CA PRO A 13 1.44 17.03 23.28
C PRO A 13 1.74 15.53 23.34
N LEU A 14 1.39 14.89 24.45
CA LEU A 14 1.56 13.45 24.68
C LEU A 14 0.57 12.58 23.89
N ARG A 15 -0.37 13.20 23.16
CA ARG A 15 -1.26 12.53 22.22
C ARG A 15 -1.08 13.13 20.83
N PRO A 16 -0.67 12.33 19.83
CA PRO A 16 -0.72 12.75 18.44
C PRO A 16 -2.14 13.21 18.10
N PHE A 17 -2.29 14.40 17.53
CA PHE A 17 -3.55 14.80 16.91
C PHE A 17 -3.87 13.80 15.80
N PRO A 18 -5.11 13.29 15.68
CA PRO A 18 -5.43 12.37 14.60
C PRO A 18 -5.18 13.09 13.28
N ALA A 19 -4.12 12.67 12.57
CA ALA A 19 -3.89 13.12 11.22
C ALA A 19 -5.16 12.80 10.41
N PRO A 20 -5.65 13.71 9.56
CA PRO A 20 -6.68 13.34 8.59
C PRO A 20 -6.20 12.05 7.89
N PRO A 21 -7.09 11.08 7.61
CA PRO A 21 -6.69 9.83 7.00
C PRO A 21 -6.06 10.14 5.64
N GLY A 22 -4.74 10.30 5.62
CA GLY A 22 -3.96 10.21 4.42
C GLY A 22 -4.20 8.81 3.86
N PRO A 23 -4.01 8.63 2.54
CA PRO A 23 -4.10 7.30 1.95
C PRO A 23 -3.23 6.36 2.80
N ALA A 24 -3.85 5.33 3.36
CA ALA A 24 -3.14 4.34 4.16
C ALA A 24 -1.95 3.84 3.32
N PRO A 25 -0.75 3.72 3.89
CA PRO A 25 0.39 3.22 3.14
C PRO A 25 -0.02 1.87 2.54
N ALA A 26 0.06 1.75 1.23
CA ALA A 26 -0.32 0.52 0.54
C ALA A 26 0.52 -0.61 1.13
N ARG A 27 -0.15 -1.55 1.79
CA ARG A 27 0.48 -2.68 2.46
C ARG A 27 1.10 -3.60 1.41
N GLU A 28 2.11 -4.37 1.82
CA GLU A 28 2.61 -5.47 1.00
C GLU A 28 1.44 -6.42 0.66
N PRO A 29 1.21 -6.78 -0.63
CA PRO A 29 0.20 -7.76 -0.98
C PRO A 29 0.54 -9.11 -0.34
N LEU A 30 -0.50 -9.85 0.02
CA LEU A 30 -0.32 -11.17 0.57
C LEU A 30 -0.08 -12.17 -0.55
N TRP A 31 0.65 -13.24 -0.24
CA TRP A 31 0.92 -14.31 -1.19
C TRP A 31 -0.37 -14.92 -1.77
N ARG A 32 -1.37 -15.17 -0.93
CA ARG A 32 -2.67 -15.70 -1.36
C ARG A 32 -3.43 -14.80 -2.33
N ASP A 33 -3.23 -13.48 -2.24
CA ASP A 33 -3.88 -12.54 -3.15
C ASP A 33 -3.23 -12.64 -4.53
N LEU A 34 -1.90 -12.59 -4.58
CA LEU A 34 -1.11 -12.71 -5.81
C LEU A 34 -1.38 -14.02 -6.54
N VAL A 35 -1.34 -15.14 -5.82
CA VAL A 35 -1.61 -16.46 -6.41
C VAL A 35 -3.06 -16.59 -6.84
N GLY A 36 -4.00 -16.11 -6.03
CA GLY A 36 -5.42 -16.11 -6.36
C GLY A 36 -5.70 -15.36 -7.67
N ASP A 37 -5.09 -14.18 -7.83
CA ASP A 37 -5.20 -13.36 -9.05
C ASP A 37 -4.56 -14.03 -10.27
N VAL A 38 -3.42 -14.71 -10.11
CA VAL A 38 -2.79 -15.49 -11.19
C VAL A 38 -3.69 -16.63 -11.66
N LEU A 39 -4.20 -17.44 -10.72
CA LEU A 39 -5.08 -18.56 -11.05
C LEU A 39 -6.37 -18.09 -11.72
N ARG A 40 -6.97 -17.01 -11.20
CA ARG A 40 -8.16 -16.40 -11.76
C ARG A 40 -7.89 -15.83 -13.15
N GLY A 41 -6.77 -15.14 -13.33
CA GLY A 41 -6.37 -14.55 -14.61
C GLY A 41 -6.21 -15.60 -15.68
N GLU A 42 -5.49 -16.69 -15.37
CA GLU A 42 -5.30 -17.81 -16.29
C GLU A 42 -6.64 -18.48 -16.63
N ARG A 43 -7.48 -18.76 -15.63
CA ARG A 43 -8.79 -19.37 -15.86
C ARG A 43 -9.66 -18.53 -16.81
N LEU A 44 -9.67 -17.20 -16.61
CA LEU A 44 -10.44 -16.29 -17.44
C LEU A 44 -9.86 -16.16 -18.85
N ALA A 45 -8.53 -16.19 -18.99
CA ALA A 45 -7.86 -16.19 -20.29
C ALA A 45 -8.18 -17.45 -21.11
N GLN A 46 -8.41 -18.58 -20.43
CA GLN A 46 -8.88 -19.83 -21.03
C GLN A 46 -10.40 -19.88 -21.25
N GLU A 47 -11.15 -18.84 -20.90
CA GLU A 47 -12.63 -18.80 -20.94
C GLU A 47 -13.31 -19.93 -20.15
N ARG A 48 -12.65 -20.47 -19.10
CA ARG A 48 -13.15 -21.60 -18.31
C ARG A 48 -13.95 -21.15 -17.10
N THR A 49 -14.97 -21.92 -16.76
CA THR A 49 -15.77 -21.63 -15.55
C THR A 49 -15.05 -22.11 -14.28
N LEU A 50 -15.42 -21.53 -13.13
CA LEU A 50 -14.96 -22.02 -11.82
C LEU A 50 -15.27 -23.51 -11.64
N LYS A 51 -16.42 -23.97 -12.15
CA LYS A 51 -16.84 -25.37 -12.05
C LYS A 51 -15.88 -26.29 -12.80
N ASP A 52 -15.55 -25.97 -14.05
CA ASP A 52 -14.69 -26.81 -14.89
C ASP A 52 -13.29 -27.02 -14.29
N VAL A 53 -12.72 -25.95 -13.72
CA VAL A 53 -11.41 -26.00 -13.08
C VAL A 53 -11.48 -26.73 -11.74
N ALA A 54 -12.50 -26.45 -10.92
CA ALA A 54 -12.67 -27.09 -9.61
C ALA A 54 -12.87 -28.60 -9.74
N ASP A 55 -13.67 -29.04 -10.72
CA ASP A 55 -13.91 -30.46 -11.01
C ASP A 55 -12.60 -31.16 -11.42
N THR A 56 -11.80 -30.53 -12.29
CA THR A 56 -10.50 -31.05 -12.73
C THR A 56 -9.49 -31.10 -11.56
N ALA A 57 -9.45 -30.07 -10.73
CA ALA A 57 -8.58 -29.98 -9.56
C ALA A 57 -9.06 -30.84 -8.37
N ARG A 58 -10.24 -31.47 -8.48
CA ARG A 58 -10.89 -32.26 -7.42
C ARG A 58 -11.06 -31.50 -6.10
N ILE A 59 -11.44 -30.23 -6.20
CA ILE A 59 -11.78 -29.37 -5.06
C ILE A 59 -13.16 -28.77 -5.26
N SER A 60 -13.77 -28.21 -4.20
CA SER A 60 -15.08 -27.59 -4.36
C SER A 60 -14.99 -26.25 -5.10
N MET A 61 -16.00 -25.95 -5.91
CA MET A 61 -16.11 -24.66 -6.60
C MET A 61 -16.10 -23.47 -5.62
N ALA A 62 -16.75 -23.62 -4.47
CA ALA A 62 -16.74 -22.61 -3.42
C ALA A 62 -15.33 -22.36 -2.89
N TYR A 63 -14.56 -23.43 -2.65
CA TYR A 63 -13.18 -23.31 -2.17
C TYR A 63 -12.26 -22.67 -3.21
N LEU A 64 -12.32 -23.09 -4.48
CA LEU A 64 -11.57 -22.43 -5.56
C LEU A 64 -11.91 -20.94 -5.64
N SER A 65 -13.18 -20.58 -5.53
CA SER A 65 -13.59 -19.18 -5.51
C SER A 65 -12.98 -18.42 -4.33
N GLU A 66 -12.94 -18.97 -3.12
CA GLU A 66 -12.27 -18.32 -1.97
C GLU A 66 -10.77 -18.12 -2.21
N VAL A 67 -10.10 -19.10 -2.84
CA VAL A 67 -8.68 -19.03 -3.21
C VAL A 67 -8.43 -17.93 -4.24
N GLU A 68 -9.20 -17.89 -5.33
CA GLU A 68 -9.08 -16.85 -6.38
C GLU A 68 -9.33 -15.43 -5.88
N ARG A 69 -9.98 -15.27 -4.72
CA ARG A 69 -10.24 -13.97 -4.09
C ARG A 69 -9.29 -13.66 -2.95
N GLY A 70 -8.23 -14.45 -2.76
CA GLY A 70 -7.25 -14.24 -1.69
C GLY A 70 -7.84 -14.38 -0.28
N ARG A 71 -8.91 -15.15 -0.11
CA ARG A 71 -9.57 -15.33 1.20
C ARG A 71 -9.11 -16.57 1.96
N LYS A 72 -8.40 -17.48 1.28
CA LYS A 72 -7.86 -18.71 1.85
C LYS A 72 -6.41 -18.89 1.47
N GLU A 73 -5.63 -19.38 2.42
CA GLU A 73 -4.32 -19.96 2.16
C GLU A 73 -4.55 -21.37 1.61
N ALA A 74 -4.27 -21.58 0.33
CA ALA A 74 -4.29 -22.91 -0.26
C ALA A 74 -3.09 -23.71 0.25
N SER A 75 -3.29 -25.00 0.54
CA SER A 75 -2.14 -25.88 0.76
C SER A 75 -1.33 -26.03 -0.53
N SER A 76 -0.07 -26.44 -0.41
CA SER A 76 0.79 -26.66 -1.58
C SER A 76 0.20 -27.69 -2.54
N GLU A 77 -0.46 -28.74 -2.03
CA GLU A 77 -1.14 -29.76 -2.83
C GLU A 77 -2.34 -29.20 -3.59
N VAL A 78 -3.17 -28.39 -2.94
CA VAL A 78 -4.31 -27.72 -3.58
C VAL A 78 -3.83 -26.76 -4.66
N LEU A 79 -2.79 -25.97 -4.37
CA LEU A 79 -2.22 -25.05 -5.34
C LEU A 79 -1.67 -25.78 -6.55
N ALA A 80 -0.93 -26.87 -6.34
CA ALA A 80 -0.42 -27.71 -7.41
C ALA A 80 -1.56 -28.32 -8.25
N ALA A 81 -2.64 -28.79 -7.61
CA ALA A 81 -3.80 -29.35 -8.30
C ALA A 81 -4.53 -28.29 -9.15
N ALA A 82 -4.73 -27.08 -8.61
CA ALA A 82 -5.35 -25.98 -9.34
C ALA A 82 -4.48 -25.49 -10.52
N ALA A 83 -3.16 -25.38 -10.33
CA ALA A 83 -2.22 -25.03 -11.40
C ALA A 83 -2.25 -26.07 -12.53
N GLN A 84 -2.16 -27.36 -12.18
CA GLN A 84 -2.24 -28.46 -13.15
C GLN A 84 -3.59 -28.49 -13.87
N ALA A 85 -4.68 -28.22 -13.17
CA ALA A 85 -6.01 -28.14 -13.77
C ALA A 85 -6.10 -27.01 -14.81
N LEU A 86 -5.27 -25.98 -14.70
CA LEU A 86 -5.12 -24.88 -15.67
C LEU A 86 -4.00 -25.14 -16.70
N GLY A 87 -3.35 -26.30 -16.68
CA GLY A 87 -2.24 -26.59 -17.59
C GLY A 87 -0.94 -25.87 -17.26
N LEU A 88 -0.82 -25.31 -16.05
CA LEU A 88 0.38 -24.64 -15.57
C LEU A 88 1.22 -25.55 -14.67
N SER A 89 2.53 -25.39 -14.78
CA SER A 89 3.50 -25.81 -13.78
C SER A 89 3.50 -24.86 -12.58
N LEU A 90 3.92 -25.35 -11.41
CA LEU A 90 4.11 -24.49 -10.24
C LEU A 90 5.15 -23.38 -10.50
N SER A 91 6.19 -23.65 -11.29
CA SER A 91 7.17 -22.65 -11.70
C SER A 91 6.57 -21.49 -12.49
N GLU A 92 5.61 -21.76 -13.38
CA GLU A 92 4.91 -20.71 -14.13
C GLU A 92 4.04 -19.86 -13.21
N VAL A 93 3.31 -20.48 -12.28
CA VAL A 93 2.53 -19.75 -11.27
C VAL A 93 3.42 -18.83 -10.43
N LEU A 94 4.59 -19.32 -9.99
CA LEU A 94 5.56 -18.52 -9.25
C LEU A 94 6.09 -17.35 -10.08
N ALA A 95 6.42 -17.56 -11.36
CA ALA A 95 6.91 -16.52 -12.25
C ALA A 95 5.84 -15.43 -12.51
N LEU A 96 4.59 -15.82 -12.73
CA LEU A 96 3.46 -14.90 -12.90
C LEU A 96 3.20 -14.10 -11.62
N ALA A 97 3.22 -14.76 -10.46
CA ALA A 97 3.01 -14.10 -9.16
C ALA A 97 4.16 -13.14 -8.82
N GLN A 98 5.40 -13.51 -9.12
CA GLN A 98 6.56 -12.62 -9.01
C GLN A 98 6.38 -11.39 -9.90
N GLY A 99 5.95 -11.57 -11.16
CA GLY A 99 5.67 -10.49 -12.08
C GLY A 99 4.63 -9.50 -11.53
N GLU A 100 3.53 -10.00 -10.96
CA GLU A 100 2.52 -9.16 -10.32
C GLU A 100 3.06 -8.44 -9.09
N LEU A 101 3.81 -9.14 -8.23
CA LEU A 101 4.44 -8.53 -7.06
C LEU A 101 5.37 -7.37 -7.44
N VAL A 102 6.19 -7.54 -8.49
CA VAL A 102 7.07 -6.48 -9.00
C VAL A 102 6.26 -5.29 -9.53
N ARG A 103 5.16 -5.54 -10.26
CA ARG A 103 4.28 -4.46 -10.75
C ARG A 103 3.67 -3.65 -9.61
N LEU A 104 3.11 -4.33 -8.61
CA LEU A 104 2.50 -3.70 -7.44
C LEU A 104 3.51 -2.96 -6.57
N SER A 105 4.70 -3.53 -6.40
CA SER A 105 5.80 -2.90 -5.65
C SER A 105 6.25 -1.60 -6.34
N GLY A 106 6.43 -1.64 -7.67
CA GLY A 106 6.78 -0.44 -8.44
C GLY A 106 5.69 0.65 -8.36
N ALA A 107 4.41 0.26 -8.41
CA ALA A 107 3.30 1.20 -8.24
C ALA A 107 3.30 1.85 -6.84
N ARG A 108 3.57 1.06 -5.80
CA ARG A 108 3.69 1.54 -4.43
C ARG A 108 4.87 2.51 -4.25
N SER A 109 6.03 2.21 -4.82
CA SER A 109 7.18 3.11 -4.75
C SER A 109 6.88 4.47 -5.41
N ARG A 110 6.13 4.48 -6.52
CA ARG A 110 5.71 5.74 -7.18
C ARG A 110 4.72 6.55 -6.34
N SER A 111 3.74 5.92 -5.69
CA SER A 111 2.77 6.65 -4.86
C SER A 111 3.43 7.25 -3.61
N LEU A 112 4.39 6.55 -3.01
CA LEU A 112 5.19 7.08 -1.89
C LEU A 112 6.08 8.26 -2.32
N GLY A 113 6.66 8.20 -3.53
CA GLY A 113 7.46 9.31 -4.08
C GLY A 113 6.65 10.56 -4.42
N ALA A 114 5.40 10.39 -4.89
CA ALA A 114 4.51 11.51 -5.23
C ALA A 114 4.01 12.29 -4.00
N GLY A 115 3.85 11.63 -2.84
CA GLY A 115 3.43 12.28 -1.60
C GLY A 115 4.52 13.12 -0.90
N GLY A 116 5.80 12.91 -1.23
CA GLY A 116 6.93 13.63 -0.64
C GLY A 116 7.23 15.00 -1.27
N ALA A 117 6.74 15.27 -2.49
CA ALA A 117 7.01 16.51 -3.21
C ALA A 117 6.17 17.71 -2.73
N GLY A 118 5.26 17.52 -1.76
CA GLY A 118 4.33 18.55 -1.29
C GLY A 118 4.73 19.34 -0.03
N HIS A 119 5.91 19.10 0.57
CA HIS A 119 6.33 19.80 1.81
C HIS A 119 7.59 20.68 1.69
N ALA A 120 8.25 20.73 0.53
CA ALA A 120 9.38 21.63 0.31
C ALA A 120 8.90 22.94 -0.35
N GLY A 121 8.29 23.83 0.43
CA GLY A 121 7.85 25.12 -0.12
C GLY A 121 6.98 25.96 0.80
N ARG A 122 7.48 26.37 1.97
CA ARG A 122 7.04 27.65 2.55
C ARG A 122 8.22 28.61 2.53
N PRO A 123 8.24 29.60 1.61
CA PRO A 123 9.20 30.69 1.68
C PRO A 123 8.97 31.49 2.97
N GLY A 124 10.07 31.97 3.55
CA GLY A 124 10.10 32.67 4.83
C GLY A 124 9.12 33.82 4.91
N VAL A 125 8.43 33.91 6.04
CA VAL A 125 7.59 35.08 6.35
C VAL A 125 8.52 36.24 6.68
N PRO A 126 8.43 37.40 5.99
CA PRO A 126 9.21 38.58 6.33
C PRO A 126 8.77 39.11 7.69
N GLY A 127 9.73 39.44 8.56
CA GLY A 127 9.45 40.13 9.82
C GLY A 127 8.88 41.53 9.54
N PRO A 128 7.84 41.98 10.27
CA PRO A 128 7.36 43.34 10.11
C PRO A 128 8.37 44.30 10.74
N GLY A 129 9.16 44.94 9.88
CA GLY A 129 9.69 46.26 10.16
C GLY A 129 8.54 47.27 10.18
N SER A 130 8.43 47.99 11.29
CA SER A 130 7.92 49.36 11.31
C SER A 130 8.74 50.13 12.32
N VAL A 131 9.81 50.74 11.83
CA VAL A 131 10.62 51.72 12.54
C VAL A 131 9.76 52.97 12.67
N GLY A 132 9.25 53.24 13.87
CA GLY A 132 8.63 54.53 14.19
C GLY A 132 9.71 55.52 14.59
N THR A 133 10.07 56.44 13.70
CA THR A 133 10.78 57.68 14.03
C THR A 133 9.79 58.68 14.61
N VAL A 134 10.04 59.15 15.83
CA VAL A 134 9.45 60.40 16.34
C VAL A 134 10.59 61.41 16.48
N GLN A 135 10.57 62.41 15.61
CA GLN A 135 11.41 63.59 15.67
C GLN A 135 10.48 64.78 15.88
N LEU A 136 10.60 65.45 17.02
CA LEU A 136 10.00 66.76 17.27
C LEU A 136 11.08 67.65 17.88
N ALA A 137 11.55 68.59 17.06
CA ALA A 137 12.07 69.89 17.49
C ALA A 137 10.88 70.71 18.02
N ALA A 138 10.99 71.61 18.99
CA ALA A 138 12.12 72.33 19.57
C ALA A 138 11.91 72.49 21.08
#